data_AF-A0A848VST8-F1
#
_entry.id   AF-A0A848VST8-F1
#
_cell.length_a   1.000
_cell.length_b   1.000
_cell.length_c   1.000
_cell.angle_alpha   90.00
_cell.angle_beta   90.00
_cell.angle_gamma   90.00
#
_symmetry.space_group_name_H-M   'P 1'
#
loop_
_entity.id
_entity.type
_entity.pdbx_description
1 polymer ?
#
loop_
_entity_poly.entity_id
_entity_poly.type
_entity_poly.pdbx_seq_one_letter_code
_entity_poly.pdbx_strand_id
1 'polypeptide(L)'
;MAEQVRIATFHTELSRDGPGLLLRDTLSKDDPQVEAVIQIIRASNADVLVLADIDYDLNSTALAALAKRIGGYPHHFALLPNRGVPSGVDLDGNGRIGGPGDAQGYAAYKGQGGLAVLSRWPIRHTLARDFSAMRWTDLPGHIAPEGTPDVQRLSTTGHWDLPVEVTGGHLIHLLVWHATPPVFDGPEDRNGRRNHDEAAIWLRYLEDGLGLSPPSTFVIAGFANLDPVDGNGRPEALQTLLRHPLIYDPKPTSEGASQATIEDGGINARHVGDPSLDTVDWGDANNRPGNLRVDYVLPSRTLDVLDSGVFWPPVDHLFGRDVQVASRHRLVWVDVTLPDSARDGGQRIGHAEARQ
;
A
#
# COMPACT_ATOMS: atom_id res chain seq x y z
N MET A 1 -6.38 25.27 16.30
CA MET A 1 -6.59 24.59 15.01
C MET A 1 -6.07 23.18 15.20
N ALA A 2 -6.83 22.16 14.81
CA ALA A 2 -6.35 20.78 14.83
C ALA A 2 -5.11 20.66 13.92
N GLU A 3 -4.11 19.89 14.34
CA GLU A 3 -2.88 19.71 13.57
C GLU A 3 -3.15 18.80 12.37
N GLN A 4 -2.76 19.28 11.19
CA GLN A 4 -2.84 18.55 9.93
C GLN A 4 -1.77 17.47 9.90
N VAL A 5 -2.17 16.28 9.43
CA VAL A 5 -1.31 15.12 9.22
C VAL A 5 -1.40 14.70 7.77
N ARG A 6 -0.27 14.70 7.04
CA ARG A 6 -0.20 14.19 5.67
C ARG A 6 0.26 12.74 5.66
N ILE A 7 -0.57 11.85 5.11
CA ILE A 7 -0.27 10.43 4.95
C ILE A 7 -0.19 10.12 3.45
N ALA A 8 0.83 9.39 3.04
CA ALA A 8 1.06 9.08 1.64
C ALA A 8 1.47 7.62 1.40
N THR A 9 1.16 7.12 0.20
CA THR A 9 1.72 5.87 -0.36
C THR A 9 2.61 6.19 -1.55
N PHE A 10 3.69 5.42 -1.74
CA PHE A 10 4.50 5.50 -2.95
C PHE A 10 5.13 4.14 -3.30
N HIS A 11 4.76 3.59 -4.46
CA HIS A 11 5.42 2.41 -5.00
C HIS A 11 6.68 2.87 -5.73
N THR A 12 7.84 2.61 -5.12
CA THR A 12 9.07 3.30 -5.50
C THR A 12 9.80 2.65 -6.67
N GLU A 13 9.48 1.39 -6.99
CA GLU A 13 10.22 0.58 -7.96
C GLU A 13 11.74 0.52 -7.67
N LEU A 14 12.12 0.65 -6.39
CA LEU A 14 13.51 0.67 -5.95
C LEU A 14 14.08 -0.71 -5.66
N SER A 15 13.28 -1.78 -5.75
CA SER A 15 13.80 -3.14 -5.61
C SER A 15 14.85 -3.40 -6.69
N ARG A 16 15.77 -4.32 -6.41
CA ARG A 16 16.87 -4.67 -7.31
C ARG A 16 16.89 -6.17 -7.56
N ASP A 17 17.73 -6.59 -8.51
CA ASP A 17 17.88 -8.00 -8.88
C ASP A 17 18.67 -8.82 -7.84
N GLY A 18 19.17 -8.19 -6.78
CA GLY A 18 19.96 -8.87 -5.76
C GLY A 18 19.99 -8.15 -4.41
N PRO A 19 20.16 -8.92 -3.31
CA PRO A 19 20.17 -8.38 -1.97
C PRO A 19 21.33 -7.37 -1.78
N GLY A 20 21.02 -6.24 -1.15
CA GLY A 20 22.00 -5.19 -0.84
C GLY A 20 22.32 -4.24 -2.00
N LEU A 21 21.81 -4.49 -3.22
CA LEU A 21 22.01 -3.56 -4.34
C LEU A 21 21.27 -2.23 -4.12
N LEU A 22 20.06 -2.25 -3.55
CA LEU A 22 19.38 -1.02 -3.16
C LEU A 22 20.20 -0.20 -2.16
N LEU A 23 20.84 -0.85 -1.18
CA LEU A 23 21.73 -0.16 -0.23
C LEU A 23 22.92 0.47 -0.96
N ARG A 24 23.57 -0.27 -1.88
CA ARG A 24 24.68 0.24 -2.69
C ARG A 24 24.26 1.51 -3.44
N ASP A 25 23.15 1.45 -4.18
CA ASP A 25 22.66 2.54 -5.03
C ASP A 25 22.19 3.75 -4.18
N THR A 26 21.64 3.46 -3.00
CA THR A 26 21.31 4.50 -2.02
C THR A 26 22.56 5.23 -1.53
N LEU A 27 23.64 4.52 -1.25
CA LEU A 27 24.87 5.09 -0.69
C LEU A 27 25.77 5.77 -1.72
N SER A 28 25.75 5.34 -2.98
CA SER A 28 26.59 5.89 -4.05
C SER A 28 26.19 7.32 -4.44
N LYS A 29 24.89 7.65 -4.32
CA LYS A 29 24.32 8.98 -4.66
C LYS A 29 24.47 9.40 -6.12
N ASP A 30 24.57 8.43 -7.01
CA ASP A 30 24.66 8.61 -8.46
C ASP A 30 23.57 7.84 -9.23
N ASP A 31 22.76 7.04 -8.54
CA ASP A 31 21.58 6.37 -9.13
C ASP A 31 20.46 7.40 -9.36
N PRO A 32 20.11 7.71 -10.62
CA PRO A 32 19.13 8.75 -10.93
C PRO A 32 17.71 8.44 -10.45
N GLN A 33 17.34 7.15 -10.38
CA GLN A 33 16.02 6.73 -9.88
C GLN A 33 15.93 7.00 -8.38
N VAL A 34 16.96 6.62 -7.61
CA VAL A 34 17.01 6.88 -6.17
C VAL A 34 16.96 8.37 -5.88
N GLU A 35 17.69 9.20 -6.63
CA GLU A 35 17.63 10.66 -6.46
C GLU A 35 16.23 11.20 -6.74
N ALA A 36 15.60 10.78 -7.85
CA ALA A 36 14.26 11.22 -8.21
C ALA A 36 13.22 10.84 -7.14
N VAL A 37 13.26 9.60 -6.63
CA VAL A 37 12.41 9.16 -5.51
C VAL A 37 12.61 10.03 -4.28
N ILE A 38 13.85 10.35 -3.90
CA ILE A 38 14.15 11.22 -2.76
C ILE A 38 13.58 12.63 -2.98
N GLN A 39 13.70 13.20 -4.18
CA GLN A 39 13.16 14.53 -4.47
C GLN A 39 11.64 14.57 -4.37
N ILE A 40 10.95 13.57 -4.94
CA ILE A 40 9.48 13.46 -4.85
C ILE A 40 9.03 13.35 -3.40
N ILE A 41 9.67 12.49 -2.60
CA ILE A 41 9.30 12.32 -1.18
C ILE A 41 9.52 13.61 -0.40
N ARG A 42 10.61 14.35 -0.67
CA ARG A 42 10.83 15.66 -0.03
C ARG A 42 9.80 16.69 -0.46
N ALA A 43 9.46 16.73 -1.75
CA ALA A 43 8.50 17.67 -2.30
C ALA A 43 7.05 17.40 -1.82
N SER A 44 6.69 16.13 -1.61
CA SER A 44 5.36 15.75 -1.11
C SER A 44 5.15 16.17 0.34
N ASN A 45 6.24 16.32 1.12
CA ASN A 45 6.24 16.74 2.52
C ASN A 45 5.31 15.89 3.40
N ALA A 46 5.17 14.60 3.10
CA ALA A 46 4.35 13.69 3.89
C ALA A 46 4.91 13.53 5.31
N ASP A 47 4.04 13.40 6.32
CA ASP A 47 4.49 13.13 7.68
C ASP A 47 4.65 11.63 7.94
N VAL A 48 3.81 10.83 7.28
CA VAL A 48 3.86 9.37 7.28
C VAL A 48 3.82 8.88 5.84
N LEU A 49 4.74 7.98 5.49
CA LEU A 49 4.91 7.48 4.14
C LEU A 49 4.97 5.95 4.14
N VAL A 50 4.05 5.33 3.43
CA VAL A 50 4.01 3.90 3.16
C VAL A 50 4.66 3.65 1.80
N LEU A 51 5.70 2.82 1.78
CA LEU A 51 6.53 2.54 0.61
C LEU A 51 6.36 1.09 0.18
N ALA A 52 6.18 0.89 -1.13
CA ALA A 52 6.31 -0.43 -1.76
C ALA A 52 7.59 -0.51 -2.59
N ASP A 53 7.96 -1.76 -2.84
CA ASP A 53 9.11 -2.18 -3.61
C ASP A 53 10.44 -1.71 -3.01
N ILE A 54 10.54 -1.84 -1.69
CA ILE A 54 11.76 -1.62 -0.91
C ILE A 54 12.29 -2.98 -0.46
N ASP A 55 13.52 -3.31 -0.83
CA ASP A 55 14.13 -4.58 -0.40
C ASP A 55 14.31 -4.63 1.12
N TYR A 56 13.83 -5.72 1.71
CA TYR A 56 13.96 -5.99 3.13
C TYR A 56 15.36 -6.55 3.45
N ASP A 57 16.00 -5.96 4.44
CA ASP A 57 17.13 -6.54 5.15
C ASP A 57 16.86 -6.57 6.67
N LEU A 58 17.36 -7.59 7.35
CA LEU A 58 17.06 -7.86 8.76
C LEU A 58 17.35 -6.66 9.69
N ASN A 59 18.38 -5.87 9.34
CA ASN A 59 18.82 -4.73 10.14
C ASN A 59 18.21 -3.40 9.66
N SER A 60 17.31 -3.43 8.67
CA SER A 60 16.75 -2.25 8.01
C SER A 60 17.81 -1.26 7.50
N THR A 61 18.99 -1.75 7.13
CA THR A 61 20.15 -0.96 6.70
C THR A 61 19.84 -0.14 5.46
N ALA A 62 19.22 -0.75 4.45
CA ALA A 62 18.84 -0.06 3.21
C ALA A 62 17.79 1.02 3.49
N LEU A 63 16.73 0.67 4.23
CA LEU A 63 15.67 1.59 4.60
C LEU A 63 16.17 2.75 5.46
N ALA A 64 17.03 2.50 6.44
CA ALA A 64 17.62 3.52 7.30
C ALA A 64 18.56 4.44 6.51
N ALA A 65 19.32 3.92 5.55
CA ALA A 65 20.14 4.73 4.64
C ALA A 65 19.25 5.64 3.78
N LEU A 66 18.16 5.12 3.22
CA LEU A 66 17.20 5.89 2.43
C LEU A 66 16.53 6.98 3.29
N ALA A 67 16.01 6.64 4.47
CA ALA A 67 15.39 7.57 5.41
C ALA A 67 16.35 8.71 5.81
N LYS A 68 17.62 8.38 6.07
CA LYS A 68 18.67 9.37 6.37
C LYS A 68 18.91 10.32 5.19
N ARG A 69 18.88 9.80 3.96
CA ARG A 69 19.04 10.62 2.76
C ARG A 69 17.84 11.51 2.51
N ILE A 70 16.63 11.00 2.68
CA ILE A 70 15.41 11.80 2.56
C ILE A 70 15.42 12.93 3.61
N GLY A 71 15.71 12.58 4.87
CA GLY A 71 15.67 13.48 6.02
C GLY A 71 14.26 13.60 6.61
N GLY A 72 14.17 13.97 7.89
CA GLY A 72 12.88 14.22 8.55
C GLY A 72 12.11 12.98 9.04
N TYR A 73 12.54 11.75 8.75
CA TYR A 73 11.87 10.53 9.21
C TYR A 73 12.71 9.75 10.23
N PRO A 74 12.68 10.10 11.53
CA PRO A 74 13.44 9.40 12.56
C PRO A 74 12.90 8.00 12.87
N HIS A 75 11.66 7.69 12.48
CA HIS A 75 11.01 6.40 12.72
C HIS A 75 10.80 5.65 11.41
N HIS A 76 11.10 4.36 11.42
CA HIS A 76 10.90 3.48 10.28
C HIS A 76 10.45 2.08 10.73
N PHE A 77 9.70 1.40 9.87
CA PHE A 77 9.18 0.07 10.14
C PHE A 77 9.20 -0.77 8.85
N ALA A 78 9.67 -2.00 8.95
CA ALA A 78 9.54 -3.01 7.91
C ALA A 78 9.55 -4.40 8.57
N LEU A 79 8.73 -5.31 8.06
CA LEU A 79 8.78 -6.74 8.40
C LEU A 79 9.23 -7.54 7.18
N LEU A 80 9.70 -8.76 7.42
CA LEU A 80 10.06 -9.69 6.36
C LEU A 80 8.83 -9.94 5.47
N PRO A 81 8.85 -9.60 4.16
CA PRO A 81 7.73 -9.85 3.28
C PRO A 81 7.63 -11.35 2.95
N ASN A 82 6.44 -11.78 2.49
CA ASN A 82 6.24 -13.13 1.96
C ASN A 82 6.97 -13.36 0.63
N ARG A 83 7.38 -12.29 -0.07
CA ARG A 83 8.15 -12.36 -1.31
C ARG A 83 9.48 -13.10 -1.11
N GLY A 84 9.62 -14.23 -1.83
CA GLY A 84 10.82 -15.07 -1.83
C GLY A 84 10.96 -15.96 -0.59
N VAL A 85 9.95 -16.00 0.30
CA VAL A 85 9.91 -16.96 1.42
C VAL A 85 9.48 -18.31 0.89
N PRO A 86 10.27 -19.39 1.01
CA PRO A 86 9.87 -20.71 0.51
C PRO A 86 8.58 -21.22 1.16
N SER A 87 7.65 -21.74 0.36
CA SER A 87 6.44 -22.39 0.88
C SER A 87 6.68 -23.82 1.36
N GLY A 88 7.69 -24.49 0.78
CA GLY A 88 8.02 -25.89 1.04
C GLY A 88 7.19 -26.89 0.23
N VAL A 89 6.37 -26.42 -0.72
CA VAL A 89 5.58 -27.24 -1.64
C VAL A 89 5.73 -26.72 -3.07
N ASP A 90 5.37 -27.54 -4.05
CA ASP A 90 5.32 -27.20 -5.48
C ASP A 90 4.01 -26.44 -5.76
N LEU A 91 4.07 -25.11 -5.79
CA LEU A 91 2.93 -24.22 -5.97
C LEU A 91 2.65 -23.94 -7.45
N ASP A 92 3.67 -23.97 -8.31
CA ASP A 92 3.54 -23.71 -9.74
C ASP A 92 3.29 -24.98 -10.57
N GLY A 93 3.37 -26.15 -9.94
CA GLY A 93 3.05 -27.45 -10.54
C GLY A 93 4.12 -27.99 -11.48
N ASN A 94 5.36 -27.49 -11.39
CA ASN A 94 6.45 -27.88 -12.29
C ASN A 94 7.09 -29.24 -11.94
N GLY A 95 6.70 -29.86 -10.83
CA GLY A 95 7.20 -31.15 -10.34
C GLY A 95 8.44 -31.06 -9.46
N ARG A 96 8.86 -29.86 -9.04
CA ARG A 96 10.01 -29.61 -8.15
C ARG A 96 9.59 -28.65 -7.05
N ILE A 97 10.21 -28.80 -5.87
CA ILE A 97 10.01 -27.87 -4.76
C ILE A 97 11.16 -26.85 -4.73
N GLY A 98 10.80 -25.57 -4.73
CA GLY A 98 11.68 -24.42 -4.57
C GLY A 98 11.70 -23.48 -5.77
N GLY A 99 12.46 -22.39 -5.63
CA GLY A 99 12.53 -21.32 -6.64
C GLY A 99 11.41 -20.27 -6.48
N PRO A 100 11.37 -19.27 -7.38
CA PRO A 100 10.46 -18.14 -7.26
C PRO A 100 8.97 -18.49 -7.34
N GLY A 101 8.59 -19.48 -8.16
CA GLY A 101 7.20 -19.94 -8.31
C GLY A 101 6.63 -20.59 -7.04
N ASP A 102 7.51 -21.20 -6.23
CA ASP A 102 7.16 -21.90 -4.99
C ASP A 102 7.31 -21.04 -3.73
N ALA A 103 7.63 -19.76 -3.88
CA ALA A 103 7.65 -18.83 -2.77
C ALA A 103 6.23 -18.40 -2.36
N GLN A 104 6.05 -18.03 -1.10
CA GLN A 104 4.78 -17.53 -0.57
C GLN A 104 4.27 -16.33 -1.38
N GLY A 105 5.16 -15.43 -1.77
CA GLY A 105 4.99 -14.51 -2.90
C GLY A 105 6.18 -14.62 -3.85
N TYR A 106 5.94 -14.52 -5.16
CA TYR A 106 6.99 -14.65 -6.16
C TYR A 106 8.10 -13.60 -5.96
N ALA A 107 9.35 -14.04 -5.91
CA ALA A 107 10.55 -13.19 -5.98
C ALA A 107 11.83 -14.03 -6.20
N ALA A 108 12.88 -13.37 -6.69
CA ALA A 108 14.19 -13.98 -6.93
C ALA A 108 14.96 -14.30 -5.63
N TYR A 109 14.72 -13.53 -4.56
CA TYR A 109 15.30 -13.77 -3.24
C TYR A 109 14.35 -13.36 -2.12
N LYS A 110 14.59 -13.93 -0.94
CA LYS A 110 13.84 -13.65 0.30
C LYS A 110 14.04 -12.18 0.69
N GLY A 111 12.95 -11.41 0.69
CA GLY A 111 12.96 -10.00 1.05
C GLY A 111 12.91 -9.02 -0.13
N GLN A 112 12.93 -9.50 -1.37
CA GLN A 112 12.83 -8.62 -2.55
C GLN A 112 11.48 -7.89 -2.60
N GLY A 113 11.50 -6.59 -2.90
CA GLY A 113 10.29 -5.81 -3.20
C GLY A 113 9.28 -5.80 -2.06
N GLY A 114 9.76 -5.57 -0.84
CA GLY A 114 8.96 -5.53 0.37
C GLY A 114 8.17 -4.23 0.57
N LEU A 115 7.60 -4.12 1.76
CA LEU A 115 6.92 -2.93 2.26
C LEU A 115 7.79 -2.23 3.31
N ALA A 116 7.66 -0.91 3.41
CA ALA A 116 8.27 -0.12 4.47
C ALA A 116 7.38 1.07 4.86
N VAL A 117 7.54 1.56 6.08
CA VAL A 117 6.91 2.80 6.54
C VAL A 117 7.99 3.73 7.08
N LEU A 118 7.95 5.00 6.66
CA LEU A 118 8.73 6.09 7.22
C LEU A 118 7.79 7.07 7.92
N SER A 119 8.16 7.55 9.10
CA SER A 119 7.31 8.45 9.88
C SER A 119 8.12 9.52 10.63
N ARG A 120 7.58 10.74 10.62
CA ARG A 120 8.01 11.85 11.49
C ARG A 120 7.73 11.56 12.95
N TRP A 121 6.66 10.81 13.22
CA TRP A 121 6.18 10.49 14.56
C TRP A 121 6.45 9.03 14.96
N PRO A 122 6.46 8.72 16.26
CA PRO A 122 6.73 7.37 16.75
C PRO A 122 5.77 6.31 16.19
N ILE A 123 6.36 5.23 15.69
CA ILE A 123 5.63 4.01 15.30
C ILE A 123 5.55 3.10 16.52
N ARG A 124 4.37 2.60 16.87
CA ARG A 124 4.16 1.73 18.04
C ARG A 124 4.35 0.26 17.67
N HIS A 125 5.61 -0.15 17.50
CA HIS A 125 5.99 -1.52 17.08
C HIS A 125 5.32 -2.63 17.92
N THR A 126 5.21 -2.46 19.24
CA THR A 126 4.63 -3.48 20.13
C THR A 126 3.11 -3.61 20.02
N LEU A 127 2.44 -2.67 19.37
CA LEU A 127 1.00 -2.68 19.12
C LEU A 127 0.66 -3.07 17.68
N ALA A 128 1.67 -3.26 16.83
CA ALA A 128 1.48 -3.66 15.44
C ALA A 128 0.87 -5.06 15.36
N ARG A 129 -0.09 -5.25 14.45
CA ARG A 129 -0.68 -6.56 14.12
C ARG A 129 -0.24 -6.93 12.71
N ASP A 130 0.32 -8.12 12.57
CA ASP A 130 0.82 -8.64 11.29
C ASP A 130 -0.05 -9.81 10.82
N PHE A 131 -0.76 -9.59 9.71
CA PHE A 131 -1.59 -10.60 9.06
C PHE A 131 -0.86 -11.33 7.93
N SER A 132 0.40 -11.00 7.65
CA SER A 132 1.15 -11.54 6.51
C SER A 132 1.25 -13.07 6.55
N ALA A 133 1.26 -13.68 7.73
CA ALA A 133 1.34 -15.13 7.90
C ALA A 133 -0.01 -15.87 7.78
N MET A 134 -1.14 -15.17 7.63
CA MET A 134 -2.46 -15.78 7.48
C MET A 134 -2.51 -16.68 6.25
N ARG A 135 -2.99 -17.92 6.41
CA ARG A 135 -3.22 -18.83 5.28
C ARG A 135 -4.40 -18.32 4.46
N TRP A 136 -4.36 -18.56 3.16
CA TRP A 136 -5.44 -18.13 2.28
C TRP A 136 -6.79 -18.76 2.68
N THR A 137 -6.77 -20.04 3.02
CA THR A 137 -7.97 -20.77 3.45
C THR A 137 -8.46 -20.41 4.85
N ASP A 138 -7.68 -19.65 5.64
CA ASP A 138 -8.12 -19.17 6.96
C ASP A 138 -8.96 -17.89 6.86
N LEU A 139 -8.98 -17.19 5.71
CA LEU A 139 -9.81 -16.00 5.52
C LEU A 139 -11.29 -16.39 5.39
N PRO A 140 -12.20 -15.88 6.26
CA PRO A 140 -13.62 -16.16 6.14
C PRO A 140 -14.21 -15.69 4.81
N GLY A 141 -14.80 -16.63 4.06
CA GLY A 141 -15.40 -16.36 2.76
C GLY A 141 -14.40 -16.20 1.62
N HIS A 142 -13.17 -16.73 1.76
CA HIS A 142 -12.17 -16.75 0.70
C HIS A 142 -12.70 -17.37 -0.60
N ILE A 143 -12.11 -16.97 -1.72
CA ILE A 143 -12.37 -17.53 -3.05
C ILE A 143 -11.15 -18.27 -3.62
N ALA A 144 -10.22 -18.68 -2.75
CA ALA A 144 -9.08 -19.54 -3.09
C ALA A 144 -9.51 -20.71 -3.99
N PRO A 145 -8.77 -20.98 -5.10
CA PRO A 145 -9.04 -22.12 -5.96
C PRO A 145 -9.05 -23.45 -5.19
N GLU A 146 -9.88 -24.40 -5.64
CA GLU A 146 -9.85 -25.77 -5.14
C GLU A 146 -8.44 -26.36 -5.32
N GLY A 147 -7.97 -27.12 -4.31
CA GLY A 147 -6.63 -27.67 -4.32
C GLY A 147 -5.51 -26.68 -3.94
N THR A 148 -5.84 -25.44 -3.55
CA THR A 148 -4.85 -24.52 -2.96
C THR A 148 -4.21 -25.17 -1.72
N PRO A 149 -2.87 -25.32 -1.66
CA PRO A 149 -2.23 -25.94 -0.51
C PRO A 149 -2.44 -25.14 0.77
N ASP A 150 -2.71 -25.82 1.89
CA ASP A 150 -2.95 -25.20 3.20
C ASP A 150 -1.80 -24.28 3.68
N VAL A 151 -0.59 -24.51 3.18
CA VAL A 151 0.59 -23.70 3.52
C VAL A 151 0.62 -22.34 2.81
N GLN A 152 -0.20 -22.13 1.77
CA GLN A 152 -0.23 -20.90 1.00
C GLN A 152 -0.78 -19.75 1.85
N ARG A 153 0.03 -18.71 2.03
CA ARG A 153 -0.40 -17.46 2.67
C ARG A 153 -1.21 -16.61 1.72
N LEU A 154 -2.18 -15.87 2.26
CA LEU A 154 -3.00 -14.93 1.50
C LEU A 154 -2.16 -13.78 0.96
N SER A 155 -1.46 -13.06 1.85
CA SER A 155 -0.67 -11.89 1.45
C SER A 155 0.52 -12.29 0.59
N THR A 156 0.73 -11.64 -0.55
CA THR A 156 1.90 -11.86 -1.41
C THR A 156 3.14 -11.13 -0.88
N THR A 157 2.95 -9.91 -0.36
CA THR A 157 4.02 -9.08 0.19
C THR A 157 3.88 -8.95 1.70
N GLY A 158 2.85 -8.27 2.18
CA GLY A 158 2.56 -8.11 3.61
C GLY A 158 1.23 -7.41 3.86
N HIS A 159 0.71 -7.57 5.07
CA HIS A 159 -0.53 -6.95 5.55
C HIS A 159 -0.40 -6.57 7.03
N TRP A 160 -0.41 -5.28 7.34
CA TRP A 160 -0.13 -4.78 8.69
C TRP A 160 -1.19 -3.79 9.16
N ASP A 161 -1.62 -3.91 10.42
CA ASP A 161 -2.18 -2.78 11.17
C ASP A 161 -1.06 -2.19 12.04
N LEU A 162 -0.64 -0.97 11.70
CA LEU A 162 0.51 -0.30 12.28
C LEU A 162 0.12 1.04 12.93
N PRO A 163 0.06 1.13 14.27
CA PRO A 163 -0.29 2.37 14.95
C PRO A 163 0.86 3.38 14.92
N VAL A 164 0.56 4.61 14.51
CA VAL A 164 1.45 5.78 14.58
C VAL A 164 0.91 6.76 15.61
N GLU A 165 1.76 7.17 16.54
CA GLU A 165 1.41 8.12 17.60
C GLU A 165 1.62 9.56 17.12
N VAL A 166 0.54 10.21 16.69
CA VAL A 166 0.55 11.60 16.23
C VAL A 166 0.33 12.57 17.41
N THR A 167 0.24 13.87 17.12
CA THR A 167 0.19 14.91 18.16
C THR A 167 -0.94 14.72 19.17
N GLY A 168 -0.63 15.02 20.43
CA GLY A 168 -1.55 14.83 21.56
C GLY A 168 -1.64 13.39 22.06
N GLY A 169 -0.77 12.48 21.57
CA GLY A 169 -0.73 11.07 21.96
C GLY A 169 -1.83 10.21 21.32
N HIS A 170 -2.51 10.75 20.30
CA HIS A 170 -3.53 10.02 19.55
C HIS A 170 -2.88 9.02 18.61
N LEU A 171 -3.56 7.90 18.36
CA LEU A 171 -3.13 6.89 17.41
C LEU A 171 -3.91 7.03 16.11
N ILE A 172 -3.18 7.06 14.99
CA ILE A 172 -3.73 6.75 13.68
C ILE A 172 -3.17 5.39 13.28
N HIS A 173 -4.06 4.43 13.05
CA HIS A 173 -3.66 3.10 12.57
C HIS A 173 -3.47 3.11 11.06
N LEU A 174 -2.30 2.71 10.57
CA LEU A 174 -2.08 2.48 9.15
C LEU A 174 -2.42 1.03 8.82
N LEU A 175 -3.44 0.81 7.98
CA LEU A 175 -3.76 -0.51 7.45
C LEU A 175 -3.06 -0.67 6.10
N VAL A 176 -1.90 -1.33 6.11
CA VAL A 176 -0.93 -1.35 5.01
C VAL A 176 -0.93 -2.69 4.30
N TRP A 177 -0.97 -2.68 2.96
CA TRP A 177 -0.74 -3.88 2.16
C TRP A 177 -0.18 -3.60 0.77
N HIS A 178 0.41 -4.64 0.18
CA HIS A 178 0.77 -4.68 -1.24
C HIS A 178 0.32 -6.02 -1.81
N ALA A 179 -0.73 -5.96 -2.64
CA ALA A 179 -1.40 -7.11 -3.22
C ALA A 179 -0.66 -7.66 -4.45
N THR A 180 -0.97 -8.89 -4.82
CA THR A 180 -0.48 -9.51 -6.05
C THR A 180 -1.07 -8.82 -7.27
N PRO A 181 -0.31 -8.61 -8.37
CA PRO A 181 -0.93 -8.29 -9.65
C PRO A 181 -2.00 -9.33 -10.00
N PRO A 182 -3.21 -8.94 -10.44
CA PRO A 182 -4.33 -9.86 -10.66
C PRO A 182 -4.25 -10.62 -11.99
N VAL A 183 -3.06 -10.71 -12.58
CA VAL A 183 -2.81 -11.30 -13.90
C VAL A 183 -1.55 -12.19 -13.83
N PHE A 184 -1.12 -12.77 -14.95
CA PHE A 184 0.05 -13.68 -15.06
C PHE A 184 -0.18 -15.09 -14.50
N ASP A 185 -1.35 -15.65 -14.73
CA ASP A 185 -1.78 -16.98 -14.26
C ASP A 185 -2.63 -17.72 -15.31
N GLY A 186 -3.02 -18.96 -14.99
CA GLY A 186 -3.80 -19.83 -15.87
C GLY A 186 -5.32 -19.67 -15.71
N PRO A 187 -6.11 -20.56 -16.34
CA PRO A 187 -7.57 -20.53 -16.30
C PRO A 187 -8.20 -20.57 -14.89
N GLU A 188 -7.44 -21.00 -13.88
CA GLU A 188 -7.83 -21.00 -12.47
C GLU A 188 -7.97 -19.59 -11.87
N ASP A 189 -7.36 -18.58 -12.50
CA ASP A 189 -7.38 -17.18 -12.07
C ASP A 189 -6.95 -17.02 -10.60
N ARG A 190 -5.84 -17.67 -10.25
CA ARG A 190 -5.29 -17.71 -8.89
C ARG A 190 -4.90 -16.32 -8.43
N ASN A 191 -4.24 -15.53 -9.27
CA ASN A 191 -3.79 -14.18 -8.96
C ASN A 191 -4.96 -13.21 -8.83
N GLY A 192 -5.97 -13.26 -9.73
CA GLY A 192 -7.16 -12.43 -9.59
C GLY A 192 -7.96 -12.75 -8.31
N ARG A 193 -8.10 -14.03 -7.97
CA ARG A 193 -8.73 -14.47 -6.70
C ARG A 193 -7.94 -14.06 -5.47
N ARG A 194 -6.61 -14.19 -5.52
CA ARG A 194 -5.73 -13.81 -4.42
C ARG A 194 -5.76 -12.30 -4.19
N ASN A 195 -5.66 -11.51 -5.26
CA ASN A 195 -5.77 -10.06 -5.22
C ASN A 195 -7.11 -9.59 -4.60
N HIS A 196 -8.22 -10.22 -5.01
CA HIS A 196 -9.53 -9.98 -4.40
C HIS A 196 -9.52 -10.22 -2.89
N ASP A 197 -9.03 -11.39 -2.46
CA ASP A 197 -9.03 -11.75 -1.05
C ASP A 197 -8.04 -10.93 -0.22
N GLU A 198 -6.95 -10.46 -0.83
CA GLU A 198 -6.03 -9.49 -0.23
C GLU A 198 -6.71 -8.15 0.05
N ALA A 199 -7.69 -7.70 -0.74
CA ALA A 199 -8.53 -6.56 -0.35
C ALA A 199 -9.59 -6.97 0.71
N ALA A 200 -10.12 -8.18 0.61
CA ALA A 200 -11.19 -8.67 1.48
C ALA A 200 -10.77 -8.84 2.95
N ILE A 201 -9.47 -9.04 3.24
CA ILE A 201 -8.98 -9.12 4.61
C ILE A 201 -9.30 -7.85 5.41
N TRP A 202 -9.28 -6.66 4.78
CA TRP A 202 -9.66 -5.42 5.45
C TRP A 202 -11.14 -5.34 5.75
N LEU A 203 -11.99 -5.88 4.87
CA LEU A 203 -13.42 -6.01 5.16
C LEU A 203 -13.62 -6.88 6.40
N ARG A 204 -13.01 -8.07 6.43
CA ARG A 204 -13.13 -8.98 7.58
C ARG A 204 -12.54 -8.40 8.85
N TYR A 205 -11.47 -7.63 8.75
CA TYR A 205 -10.89 -6.98 9.91
C TYR A 205 -11.80 -5.88 10.48
N LEU A 206 -12.33 -5.00 9.62
CA LEU A 206 -13.21 -3.90 10.02
C LEU A 206 -14.59 -4.36 10.49
N GLU A 207 -15.02 -5.56 10.11
CA GLU A 207 -16.26 -6.22 10.54
C GLU A 207 -16.09 -7.06 11.82
N ASP A 208 -14.92 -7.02 12.48
CA ASP A 208 -14.56 -7.90 13.62
C ASP A 208 -14.63 -9.40 13.30
N GLY A 209 -14.53 -9.75 12.01
CA GLY A 209 -14.57 -11.11 11.48
C GLY A 209 -13.28 -11.90 11.66
N LEU A 210 -12.20 -11.26 12.14
CA LEU A 210 -10.91 -11.90 12.41
C LEU A 210 -10.66 -12.15 13.91
N GLY A 211 -11.65 -11.92 14.77
CA GLY A 211 -11.52 -12.09 16.23
C GLY A 211 -10.63 -11.03 16.88
N LEU A 212 -10.50 -9.87 16.25
CA LEU A 212 -9.69 -8.75 16.68
C LEU A 212 -10.50 -7.47 16.49
N SER A 213 -10.71 -6.71 17.56
CA SER A 213 -11.42 -5.44 17.48
C SER A 213 -10.66 -4.45 16.58
N PRO A 214 -11.29 -3.92 15.52
CA PRO A 214 -10.63 -3.00 14.60
C PRO A 214 -10.42 -1.62 15.26
N PRO A 215 -9.45 -0.83 14.78
CA PRO A 215 -9.30 0.56 15.19
C PRO A 215 -10.46 1.42 14.67
N SER A 216 -10.82 2.47 15.42
CA SER A 216 -11.82 3.46 14.99
C SER A 216 -11.22 4.61 14.16
N THR A 217 -9.93 4.91 14.36
CA THR A 217 -9.20 5.96 13.65
C THR A 217 -8.07 5.31 12.87
N PHE A 218 -8.22 5.26 11.55
CA PHE A 218 -7.28 4.57 10.68
C PHE A 218 -7.18 5.21 9.30
N VAL A 219 -6.11 4.88 8.59
CA VAL A 219 -5.96 5.12 7.16
C VAL A 219 -5.53 3.82 6.51
N ILE A 220 -6.32 3.33 5.55
CA ILE A 220 -5.91 2.24 4.68
C ILE A 220 -4.96 2.81 3.64
N ALA A 221 -3.72 2.35 3.63
CA ALA A 221 -2.65 2.89 2.80
C ALA A 221 -1.92 1.74 2.10
N GLY A 222 -2.27 1.46 0.85
CA GLY A 222 -1.74 0.30 0.16
C GLY A 222 -1.80 0.30 -1.34
N PHE A 223 -1.22 -0.77 -1.89
CA PHE A 223 -0.95 -0.99 -3.29
C PHE A 223 -1.80 -2.17 -3.74
N ALA A 224 -3.00 -1.88 -4.24
CA ALA A 224 -3.99 -2.90 -4.54
C ALA A 224 -3.69 -3.64 -5.85
N ASN A 225 -2.84 -3.08 -6.73
CA ASN A 225 -2.60 -3.59 -8.09
C ASN A 225 -3.90 -3.78 -8.91
N LEU A 226 -4.99 -3.13 -8.50
CA LEU A 226 -6.30 -3.29 -9.10
C LEU A 226 -7.02 -1.96 -9.19
N ASP A 227 -7.48 -1.67 -10.39
CA ASP A 227 -8.43 -0.61 -10.68
C ASP A 227 -9.86 -1.19 -10.66
N PRO A 228 -10.82 -0.54 -9.96
CA PRO A 228 -12.18 -1.06 -9.81
C PRO A 228 -13.07 -0.90 -11.05
N VAL A 229 -12.63 -0.17 -12.07
CA VAL A 229 -13.39 0.16 -13.30
C VAL A 229 -12.73 -0.43 -14.54
N ASP A 230 -11.46 -0.13 -14.77
CA ASP A 230 -10.73 -0.45 -16.01
C ASP A 230 -9.77 -1.66 -15.85
N GLY A 231 -9.56 -2.14 -14.63
CA GLY A 231 -8.66 -3.26 -14.33
C GLY A 231 -9.20 -4.63 -14.74
N ASN A 232 -8.31 -5.53 -15.15
CA ASN A 232 -8.64 -6.90 -15.58
C ASN A 232 -8.81 -7.91 -14.43
N GLY A 233 -8.83 -7.47 -13.17
CA GLY A 233 -8.94 -8.35 -12.00
C GLY A 233 -10.37 -8.57 -11.51
N ARG A 234 -10.51 -8.91 -10.23
CA ARG A 234 -11.78 -9.15 -9.54
C ARG A 234 -12.09 -8.01 -8.57
N PRO A 235 -12.84 -6.98 -8.99
CA PRO A 235 -12.95 -5.73 -8.26
C PRO A 235 -13.92 -5.77 -7.08
N GLU A 236 -14.65 -6.86 -6.85
CA GLU A 236 -15.79 -6.91 -5.94
C GLU A 236 -15.42 -6.57 -4.49
N ALA A 237 -14.35 -7.15 -3.95
CA ALA A 237 -13.85 -6.85 -2.61
C ALA A 237 -13.35 -5.41 -2.49
N LEU A 238 -12.54 -4.94 -3.45
CA LEU A 238 -12.01 -3.58 -3.46
C LEU A 238 -13.13 -2.54 -3.58
N GLN A 239 -14.09 -2.76 -4.48
CA GLN A 239 -15.27 -1.91 -4.63
C GLN A 239 -16.12 -1.87 -3.35
N THR A 240 -16.24 -3.00 -2.66
CA THR A 240 -16.93 -3.05 -1.36
C THR A 240 -16.17 -2.27 -0.30
N LEU A 241 -14.83 -2.36 -0.29
CA LEU A 241 -13.96 -1.59 0.60
C LEU A 241 -14.10 -0.08 0.35
N LEU A 242 -14.06 0.36 -0.91
CA LEU A 242 -14.22 1.77 -1.29
C LEU A 242 -15.60 2.35 -0.93
N ARG A 243 -16.63 1.50 -0.81
CA ARG A 243 -17.99 1.90 -0.39
C ARG A 243 -18.28 1.60 1.09
N HIS A 244 -17.31 1.08 1.84
CA HIS A 244 -17.54 0.66 3.21
C HIS A 244 -17.96 1.87 4.08
N PRO A 245 -18.95 1.73 4.97
CA PRO A 245 -19.50 2.86 5.73
C PRO A 245 -18.48 3.54 6.66
N LEU A 246 -17.43 2.84 7.08
CA LEU A 246 -16.36 3.45 7.89
C LEU A 246 -15.29 4.18 7.08
N ILE A 247 -15.28 4.03 5.75
CA ILE A 247 -14.21 4.52 4.88
C ILE A 247 -14.69 5.74 4.08
N TYR A 248 -13.80 6.71 3.92
CA TYR A 248 -13.94 7.80 2.97
C TYR A 248 -12.94 7.60 1.83
N ASP A 249 -13.43 7.52 0.59
CA ASP A 249 -12.59 7.53 -0.61
C ASP A 249 -12.40 8.99 -1.08
N PRO A 250 -11.21 9.59 -0.91
CA PRO A 250 -10.99 10.98 -1.27
C PRO A 250 -10.89 11.22 -2.78
N LYS A 251 -10.76 10.16 -3.59
CA LYS A 251 -10.62 10.24 -5.06
C LYS A 251 -9.58 11.30 -5.49
N PRO A 252 -8.32 11.15 -5.07
CA PRO A 252 -7.29 12.12 -5.37
C PRO A 252 -7.07 12.20 -6.88
N THR A 253 -7.01 13.41 -7.43
CA THR A 253 -6.84 13.65 -8.88
C THR A 253 -5.48 14.26 -9.19
N SER A 254 -5.06 14.19 -10.45
CA SER A 254 -3.94 14.99 -10.97
C SER A 254 -4.10 15.37 -12.44
N GLU A 255 -3.57 16.55 -12.78
CA GLU A 255 -3.51 17.01 -14.16
C GLU A 255 -2.56 16.14 -15.01
N GLY A 256 -1.44 15.69 -14.44
CA GLY A 256 -0.47 14.85 -15.14
C GLY A 256 -1.03 13.49 -15.54
N ALA A 257 -1.90 12.88 -14.72
CA ALA A 257 -2.60 11.64 -15.09
C ALA A 257 -3.50 11.83 -16.32
N SER A 258 -4.28 12.92 -16.33
CA SER A 258 -5.14 13.26 -17.46
C SER A 258 -4.34 13.52 -18.74
N GLN A 259 -3.19 14.20 -18.63
CA GLN A 259 -2.30 14.46 -19.76
C GLN A 259 -1.68 13.16 -20.30
N ALA A 260 -1.14 12.32 -19.42
CA ALA A 260 -0.54 11.04 -19.81
C ALA A 260 -1.55 10.17 -20.57
N THR A 261 -2.78 10.05 -20.08
CA THR A 261 -3.84 9.31 -20.78
C THR A 261 -4.10 9.81 -22.21
N ILE A 262 -4.05 11.13 -22.44
CA ILE A 262 -4.21 11.72 -23.78
C ILE A 262 -2.98 11.45 -24.65
N GLU A 263 -1.78 11.60 -24.09
CA GLU A 263 -0.51 11.44 -24.80
C GLU A 263 -0.23 9.99 -25.20
N ASP A 264 -0.48 9.05 -24.28
CA ASP A 264 -0.28 7.62 -24.50
C ASP A 264 -1.33 7.06 -25.47
N GLY A 265 -2.60 7.44 -25.29
CA GLY A 265 -3.70 6.93 -26.12
C GLY A 265 -3.88 5.42 -25.96
N GLY A 266 -3.80 4.65 -27.06
CA GLY A 266 -3.84 3.18 -27.03
C GLY A 266 -5.05 2.60 -26.27
N ILE A 267 -4.77 1.78 -25.24
CA ILE A 267 -5.80 1.21 -24.36
C ILE A 267 -6.48 2.27 -23.49
N ASN A 268 -5.76 3.33 -23.09
CA ASN A 268 -6.29 4.42 -22.27
C ASN A 268 -7.45 5.15 -22.97
N ALA A 269 -7.42 5.24 -24.30
CA ALA A 269 -8.53 5.81 -25.08
C ALA A 269 -9.83 4.98 -25.05
N ARG A 270 -9.76 3.75 -24.50
CA ARG A 270 -10.90 2.84 -24.34
C ARG A 270 -11.31 2.65 -22.87
N HIS A 271 -10.52 3.16 -21.92
CA HIS A 271 -10.89 3.18 -20.51
C HIS A 271 -12.12 4.07 -20.32
N VAL A 272 -12.95 3.69 -19.36
CA VAL A 272 -14.21 4.38 -19.03
C VAL A 272 -14.18 5.01 -17.65
N GLY A 273 -13.18 4.67 -16.82
CA GLY A 273 -12.87 5.38 -15.58
C GLY A 273 -12.44 6.81 -15.83
N ASP A 274 -12.42 7.60 -14.74
CA ASP A 274 -11.93 8.96 -14.77
C ASP A 274 -10.38 8.95 -14.76
N PRO A 275 -9.71 9.32 -15.86
CA PRO A 275 -8.26 9.20 -15.97
C PRO A 275 -7.52 10.17 -15.05
N SER A 276 -8.19 11.18 -14.50
CA SER A 276 -7.57 12.05 -13.50
C SER A 276 -7.26 11.32 -12.19
N LEU A 277 -7.89 10.16 -11.94
CA LEU A 277 -7.70 9.32 -10.76
C LEU A 277 -6.57 8.29 -10.91
N ASP A 278 -5.95 8.18 -12.08
CA ASP A 278 -4.89 7.20 -12.32
C ASP A 278 -3.68 7.48 -11.42
N THR A 279 -3.11 6.40 -10.86
CA THR A 279 -1.97 6.47 -9.95
C THR A 279 -0.72 5.81 -10.54
N VAL A 280 -0.85 5.14 -11.68
CA VAL A 280 0.24 4.48 -12.38
C VAL A 280 0.14 4.67 -13.89
N ASP A 281 1.29 4.73 -14.54
CA ASP A 281 1.47 4.64 -15.98
C ASP A 281 2.29 3.38 -16.32
N TRP A 282 1.61 2.30 -16.73
CA TRP A 282 2.29 1.07 -17.17
C TRP A 282 2.58 1.04 -18.69
N GLY A 283 2.21 2.09 -19.43
CA GLY A 283 2.25 2.14 -20.88
C GLY A 283 1.13 1.33 -21.55
N ASP A 284 0.94 1.61 -22.83
CA ASP A 284 -0.22 1.23 -23.65
C ASP A 284 0.11 0.18 -24.73
N ALA A 285 1.39 -0.05 -25.00
CA ALA A 285 1.87 -1.02 -25.98
C ALA A 285 1.86 -2.47 -25.47
N ASN A 286 1.91 -3.45 -26.39
CA ASN A 286 2.13 -4.87 -26.09
C ASN A 286 1.15 -5.50 -25.07
N ASN A 287 -0.14 -5.15 -25.17
CA ASN A 287 -1.20 -5.68 -24.29
C ASN A 287 -0.98 -5.34 -22.80
N ARG A 288 -0.28 -4.23 -22.54
CA ARG A 288 -0.19 -3.65 -21.20
C ARG A 288 -1.50 -2.99 -20.81
N PRO A 289 -1.78 -2.87 -19.50
CA PRO A 289 -3.06 -2.39 -18.99
C PRO A 289 -3.28 -0.88 -19.15
N GLY A 290 -2.28 -0.08 -19.55
CA GLY A 290 -2.39 1.37 -19.56
C GLY A 290 -2.35 1.99 -18.15
N ASN A 291 -2.92 3.17 -18.05
CA ASN A 291 -2.98 4.00 -16.86
C ASN A 291 -4.18 3.57 -16.02
N LEU A 292 -3.97 3.40 -14.72
CA LEU A 292 -4.94 2.82 -13.81
C LEU A 292 -4.83 3.43 -12.40
N ARG A 293 -5.91 3.37 -11.62
CA ARG A 293 -5.91 3.69 -10.20
C ARG A 293 -5.63 2.42 -9.37
N VAL A 294 -4.40 2.26 -8.90
CA VAL A 294 -3.99 1.04 -8.17
C VAL A 294 -3.41 1.30 -6.77
N ASP A 295 -3.18 2.56 -6.43
CA ASP A 295 -2.59 3.00 -5.16
C ASP A 295 -3.61 3.81 -4.35
N TYR A 296 -3.76 3.48 -3.06
CA TYR A 296 -4.90 3.95 -2.26
C TYR A 296 -4.46 4.51 -0.91
N VAL A 297 -5.02 5.65 -0.55
CA VAL A 297 -4.97 6.25 0.80
C VAL A 297 -6.39 6.60 1.22
N LEU A 298 -7.00 5.73 2.02
CA LEU A 298 -8.43 5.77 2.36
C LEU A 298 -8.60 5.99 3.87
N PRO A 299 -8.81 7.25 4.32
CA PRO A 299 -9.03 7.53 5.73
C PRO A 299 -10.38 7.00 6.22
N SER A 300 -10.43 6.66 7.51
CA SER A 300 -11.68 6.41 8.20
C SER A 300 -12.52 7.69 8.29
N ARG A 301 -13.85 7.56 8.31
CA ARG A 301 -14.77 8.71 8.44
C ARG A 301 -14.69 9.47 9.77
N THR A 302 -13.91 8.95 10.72
CA THR A 302 -13.57 9.64 11.97
C THR A 302 -12.52 10.74 11.78
N LEU A 303 -11.77 10.72 10.68
CA LEU A 303 -10.83 11.76 10.30
C LEU A 303 -11.52 12.80 9.41
N ASP A 304 -11.25 14.08 9.66
CA ASP A 304 -11.68 15.16 8.78
C ASP A 304 -10.64 15.30 7.65
N VAL A 305 -11.05 15.05 6.40
CA VAL A 305 -10.19 15.19 5.21
C VAL A 305 -10.12 16.65 4.79
N LEU A 306 -8.89 17.16 4.67
CA LEU A 306 -8.63 18.55 4.28
C LEU A 306 -8.33 18.68 2.79
N ASP A 307 -7.49 17.79 2.26
CA ASP A 307 -7.06 17.82 0.87
C ASP A 307 -6.53 16.43 0.46
N SER A 308 -6.44 16.17 -0.84
CA SER A 308 -5.83 14.94 -1.35
C SER A 308 -5.32 15.13 -2.77
N GLY A 309 -4.36 14.31 -3.18
CA GLY A 309 -3.81 14.41 -4.53
C GLY A 309 -2.92 13.24 -4.93
N VAL A 310 -2.69 13.16 -6.24
CA VAL A 310 -1.66 12.32 -6.83
C VAL A 310 -0.51 13.25 -7.24
N PHE A 311 0.71 12.97 -6.78
CA PHE A 311 1.90 13.73 -7.16
C PHE A 311 2.31 13.33 -8.58
N TRP A 312 1.58 13.86 -9.54
CA TRP A 312 1.81 13.69 -10.97
C TRP A 312 1.57 15.04 -11.64
N PRO A 313 2.56 15.95 -11.57
CA PRO A 313 2.45 17.23 -12.21
C PRO A 313 2.62 17.10 -13.74
N PRO A 314 2.19 18.10 -14.51
CA PRO A 314 2.50 18.22 -15.94
C PRO A 314 4.00 18.14 -16.26
N VAL A 315 4.33 17.77 -17.50
CA VAL A 315 5.72 17.53 -17.94
C VAL A 315 6.63 18.78 -17.85
N ASP A 316 6.05 19.98 -17.98
CA ASP A 316 6.75 21.26 -17.88
C ASP A 316 6.93 21.77 -16.44
N HIS A 317 6.38 21.05 -15.45
CA HIS A 317 6.58 21.33 -14.04
C HIS A 317 8.02 20.99 -13.57
N LEU A 318 8.46 21.64 -12.49
CA LEU A 318 9.80 21.44 -11.90
C LEU A 318 10.12 19.96 -11.63
N PHE A 319 9.14 19.19 -11.18
CA PHE A 319 9.26 17.76 -10.88
C PHE A 319 8.74 16.83 -11.98
N GLY A 320 8.35 17.37 -13.15
CA GLY A 320 7.76 16.58 -14.25
C GLY A 320 8.71 15.49 -14.77
N ARG A 321 10.01 15.77 -14.82
CA ARG A 321 11.03 14.76 -15.16
C ARG A 321 11.28 13.77 -14.02
N ASP A 322 11.29 14.24 -12.78
CA ASP A 322 11.58 13.39 -11.62
C ASP A 322 10.51 12.30 -11.46
N VAL A 323 9.23 12.63 -11.64
CA VAL A 323 8.15 11.62 -11.56
C VAL A 323 8.30 10.50 -12.59
N GLN A 324 8.79 10.81 -13.79
CA GLN A 324 9.03 9.82 -14.85
C GLN A 324 10.26 8.95 -14.58
N VAL A 325 11.29 9.52 -13.95
CA VAL A 325 12.53 8.78 -13.61
C VAL A 325 12.35 7.92 -12.35
N ALA A 326 11.55 8.37 -11.39
CA ALA A 326 11.44 7.73 -10.08
C ALA A 326 10.73 6.38 -10.14
N SER A 327 9.55 6.33 -10.74
CA SER A 327 8.68 5.15 -10.77
C SER A 327 7.61 5.35 -11.83
N ARG A 328 7.01 4.26 -12.31
CA ARG A 328 5.77 4.27 -13.09
C ARG A 328 4.56 4.64 -12.24
N HIS A 329 4.63 4.33 -10.95
CA HIS A 329 3.62 4.72 -9.97
C HIS A 329 3.87 6.15 -9.51
N ARG A 330 2.83 6.79 -8.98
CA ARG A 330 2.87 8.14 -8.45
C ARG A 330 2.59 8.10 -6.96
N LEU A 331 3.15 9.08 -6.25
CA LEU A 331 2.88 9.22 -4.83
C LEU A 331 1.44 9.71 -4.64
N VAL A 332 0.64 8.98 -3.87
CA VAL A 332 -0.75 9.36 -3.53
C VAL A 332 -0.78 9.83 -2.09
N TRP A 333 -1.47 10.93 -1.79
CA TRP A 333 -1.49 11.50 -0.44
C TRP A 333 -2.88 12.02 -0.05
N VAL A 334 -3.10 12.07 1.26
CA VAL A 334 -4.24 12.73 1.88
C VAL A 334 -3.76 13.56 3.07
N ASP A 335 -4.37 14.73 3.24
CA ASP A 335 -4.27 15.55 4.43
C ASP A 335 -5.48 15.35 5.30
N VAL A 336 -5.24 15.02 6.58
CA VAL A 336 -6.31 14.80 7.56
C VAL A 336 -6.05 15.56 8.84
N THR A 337 -7.12 15.86 9.57
CA THR A 337 -7.05 16.26 10.98
C THR A 337 -7.77 15.24 11.84
N LEU A 338 -7.25 15.05 13.05
CA LEU A 338 -7.97 14.32 14.09
C LEU A 338 -9.27 15.05 14.44
N PRO A 339 -10.33 14.31 14.80
CA PRO A 339 -11.56 14.94 15.25
C PRO A 339 -11.30 15.76 16.51
N ASP A 340 -11.88 16.96 16.58
CA ASP A 340 -11.84 17.77 17.80
C ASP A 340 -12.41 16.97 18.98
N SER A 341 -11.64 16.84 20.05
CA SER A 341 -12.02 16.11 21.28
C SER A 341 -13.31 16.63 21.95
N ALA A 342 -13.86 17.76 21.50
CA ALA A 342 -15.17 18.27 21.86
C ALA A 342 -16.34 17.43 21.30
N ARG A 343 -16.15 16.65 20.22
CA ARG A 343 -17.18 15.75 19.67
C ARG A 343 -17.37 14.48 20.50
N ASP A 344 -16.37 14.07 21.29
CA ASP A 344 -16.41 12.87 22.15
C ASP A 344 -16.93 13.11 23.58
N GLY A 345 -17.10 14.38 23.98
CA GLY A 345 -17.59 14.74 25.32
C GLY A 345 -19.07 14.40 25.59
N GLY A 346 -19.83 13.97 24.58
CA GLY A 346 -21.27 13.68 24.68
C GLY A 346 -21.64 12.31 25.24
N GLN A 347 -20.68 11.39 25.41
CA GLN A 347 -20.92 10.04 25.96
C GLN A 347 -20.08 9.76 27.22
N ARG A 348 -20.05 10.69 28.18
CA ARG A 348 -19.81 10.33 29.57
C ARG A 348 -21.13 10.36 30.33
N ILE A 349 -21.92 9.32 30.14
CA ILE A 349 -23.10 9.05 30.98
C ILE A 349 -22.57 8.55 32.31
N GLY A 350 -22.89 9.29 33.37
CA GLY A 350 -22.44 9.03 34.72
C GLY A 350 -22.94 7.70 35.25
N HIS A 351 -22.07 6.99 35.97
CA HIS A 351 -22.52 6.09 37.01
C HIS A 351 -22.32 6.76 38.36
N ALA A 352 -23.48 7.00 38.96
CA ALA A 352 -23.70 7.58 40.25
C ALA A 352 -22.92 6.87 41.36
N GLU A 353 -22.41 7.69 42.28
CA GLU A 353 -22.19 7.30 43.66
C GLU A 353 -23.47 6.67 44.24
N ALA A 354 -23.35 5.48 44.81
CA ALA A 354 -24.29 5.00 45.81
C ALA A 354 -23.48 4.59 47.04
N ARG A 355 -23.45 5.53 48.00
CA ARG A 355 -23.16 5.24 49.41
C ARG A 355 -24.37 4.52 50.01
N GLN A 356 -24.17 3.32 50.55
CA GLN A 356 -24.44 2.92 51.94
C GLN A 356 -24.20 1.42 52.11
#